data_AF-A0A969X0N9-F1
#
_entry.id   AF-A0A969X0N9-F1
#
_cell.length_a   1.000
_cell.length_b   1.000
_cell.length_c   1.000
_cell.angle_alpha   90.00
_cell.angle_beta   90.00
_cell.angle_gamma   90.00
#
_symmetry.space_group_name_H-M   'P 1'
#
loop_
_entity.id
_entity.type
_entity.pdbx_description
1 polymer ?
#
loop_
_entity_poly.entity_id
_entity_poly.type
_entity_poly.pdbx_seq_one_letter_code
_entity_poly.pdbx_strand_id
1 'polypeptide(L)'
;MKKLALILFCNVLLVMNIVNAQQNVGFGTTSPHASALLDMTATDKGLLIPRVTLLAINNGTAPVNNPATGLLVYNSAGSLEKGFYYWDGTQWVMEQEVLVSVQLLMEHIIVVEQAPEE
;
A
#
# COMPACT_ATOMS: atom_id res chain seq x y z
N MET A 1 -16.96 -41.92 35.83
CA MET A 1 -16.37 -40.56 35.90
C MET A 1 -15.13 -40.39 35.02
N LYS A 2 -14.10 -41.25 35.12
CA LYS A 2 -12.85 -41.14 34.33
C LYS A 2 -13.02 -41.14 32.80
N LYS A 3 -13.90 -42.00 32.27
CA LYS A 3 -14.20 -42.08 30.81
C LYS A 3 -14.91 -40.82 30.28
N LEU A 4 -15.77 -40.20 31.09
CA LEU A 4 -16.48 -38.97 30.72
C LEU A 4 -15.52 -37.77 30.69
N ALA A 5 -14.61 -37.69 31.67
CA ALA A 5 -13.55 -36.68 31.69
C ALA A 5 -12.62 -36.78 30.47
N LEU A 6 -12.30 -38.01 30.04
CA LEU A 6 -11.48 -38.25 28.85
C LEU A 6 -12.17 -37.80 27.55
N ILE A 7 -13.47 -38.07 27.40
CA ILE A 7 -14.24 -37.62 26.23
C ILE A 7 -14.31 -36.10 26.18
N LEU A 8 -14.50 -35.44 27.33
CA LEU A 8 -14.52 -33.99 27.43
C LEU A 8 -13.16 -33.39 27.05
N PHE A 9 -12.07 -33.99 27.52
CA PHE A 9 -10.71 -33.57 27.21
C PHE A 9 -10.38 -33.72 25.70
N CYS A 10 -10.77 -34.84 25.08
CA CYS A 10 -10.58 -35.05 23.64
C CYS A 10 -11.37 -34.04 22.79
N ASN A 11 -12.61 -33.70 23.18
CA ASN A 11 -13.39 -32.68 22.48
C ASN A 11 -12.75 -31.29 22.62
N VAL A 12 -12.25 -30.95 23.81
CA VAL A 12 -11.52 -29.69 24.05
C VAL A 12 -10.26 -29.61 23.19
N LEU A 13 -9.48 -30.69 23.07
CA LEU A 13 -8.30 -30.74 22.20
C LEU A 13 -8.63 -30.66 20.70
N LEU A 14 -9.75 -31.24 20.26
CA LEU A 14 -10.17 -31.20 18.86
C LEU A 14 -10.55 -29.78 18.41
N VAL A 15 -11.20 -29.01 19.28
CA VAL A 15 -11.62 -27.62 19.00
C VAL A 15 -10.43 -26.65 18.98
N MET A 16 -9.35 -26.93 19.72
CA MET A 16 -8.13 -26.09 19.72
C MET A 16 -7.35 -26.08 18.41
N ASN A 17 -7.56 -27.04 17.50
CA ASN A 17 -6.87 -27.08 16.21
C ASN A 17 -7.51 -26.19 15.12
N ILE A 18 -8.72 -25.67 15.36
CA ILE A 18 -9.45 -24.82 14.40
C ILE A 18 -8.99 -23.35 14.50
N VAL A 19 -8.17 -23.00 15.50
CA VAL A 19 -7.81 -21.60 15.81
C VAL A 19 -6.50 -21.13 15.17
N ASN A 20 -5.98 -21.84 14.15
CA ASN A 20 -4.97 -21.25 13.26
C ASN A 20 -5.66 -20.19 12.39
N ALA A 21 -5.87 -19.02 12.98
CA ALA A 21 -6.29 -17.82 12.29
C ALA A 21 -5.36 -17.61 11.09
N GLN A 22 -5.97 -17.34 9.94
CA GLN A 22 -5.32 -17.00 8.67
C GLN A 22 -4.00 -16.22 8.89
N GLN A 23 -2.87 -16.78 8.44
CA GLN A 23 -1.57 -16.10 8.53
C GLN A 23 -1.46 -14.90 7.57
N ASN A 24 -2.40 -14.77 6.62
CA ASN A 24 -2.53 -13.67 5.68
C ASN A 24 -4.01 -13.38 5.37
N VAL A 25 -4.31 -12.14 5.02
CA VAL A 25 -5.67 -11.68 4.71
C VAL A 25 -5.84 -11.60 3.20
N GLY A 26 -6.86 -12.27 2.67
CA GLY A 26 -7.26 -12.18 1.27
C GLY A 26 -8.55 -11.39 1.11
N PHE A 27 -8.56 -10.36 0.25
CA PHE A 27 -9.79 -9.77 -0.26
C PHE A 27 -9.98 -10.16 -1.72
N GLY A 28 -11.08 -10.85 -2.04
CA GLY A 28 -11.35 -11.33 -3.40
C GLY A 28 -10.51 -12.53 -3.84
N THR A 29 -9.70 -13.11 -2.94
CA THR A 29 -8.98 -14.37 -3.15
C THR A 29 -9.08 -15.27 -1.91
N THR A 30 -9.23 -16.58 -2.13
CA THR A 30 -9.19 -17.60 -1.07
C THR A 30 -7.79 -18.20 -0.88
N SER A 31 -6.86 -17.88 -1.78
CA SER A 31 -5.48 -18.33 -1.74
C SER A 31 -4.56 -17.12 -1.90
N PRO A 32 -4.41 -16.28 -0.86
CA PRO A 32 -3.46 -15.17 -0.89
C PRO A 32 -2.04 -15.66 -1.19
N HIS A 33 -1.25 -14.85 -1.88
CA HIS A 33 0.14 -15.16 -2.18
C HIS A 33 0.93 -15.43 -0.88
N ALA A 34 1.79 -16.45 -0.89
CA ALA A 34 2.49 -16.90 0.31
C ALA A 34 3.45 -15.85 0.90
N SER A 35 3.93 -14.91 0.09
CA SER A 35 4.78 -13.79 0.54
C SER A 35 4.00 -12.53 0.92
N ALA A 36 2.66 -12.54 0.85
CA ALA A 36 1.83 -11.40 1.13
C ALA A 36 1.07 -11.59 2.45
N LEU A 37 1.17 -10.60 3.34
CA LEU A 37 0.31 -10.53 4.54
C LEU A 37 -1.12 -10.07 4.17
N LEU A 38 -1.24 -9.23 3.13
CA LEU A 38 -2.49 -8.78 2.57
C LEU A 38 -2.44 -8.96 1.05
N ASP A 39 -3.36 -9.73 0.49
CA ASP A 39 -3.53 -9.93 -0.96
C ASP A 39 -4.94 -9.51 -1.38
N MET A 40 -5.02 -8.71 -2.43
CA MET A 40 -6.28 -8.15 -2.93
C MET A 40 -6.40 -8.40 -4.43
N THR A 41 -7.44 -9.12 -4.84
CA THR A 41 -7.75 -9.36 -6.25
C THR A 41 -9.15 -8.83 -6.56
N ALA A 42 -9.26 -7.93 -7.52
CA ALA A 42 -10.53 -7.44 -8.06
C ALA A 42 -10.33 -6.96 -9.50
N THR A 43 -11.37 -7.05 -10.33
CA THR A 43 -11.34 -6.54 -11.73
C THR A 43 -11.90 -5.12 -11.85
N ASP A 44 -12.63 -4.65 -10.84
CA ASP A 44 -13.44 -3.44 -10.86
C ASP A 44 -13.26 -2.56 -9.61
N LYS A 45 -12.28 -2.88 -8.75
CA LYS A 45 -12.03 -2.17 -7.48
C LYS A 45 -10.55 -1.95 -7.25
N GLY A 46 -10.23 -0.94 -6.43
CA GLY A 46 -8.88 -0.64 -5.98
C GLY A 46 -8.81 -0.45 -4.46
N LEU A 47 -7.60 -0.18 -3.96
CA LEU A 47 -7.36 0.15 -2.56
C LEU A 47 -7.45 1.67 -2.35
N LEU A 48 -8.42 2.11 -1.55
CA LEU A 48 -8.47 3.51 -1.10
C LEU A 48 -7.63 3.66 0.16
N ILE A 49 -6.39 4.14 -0.01
CA ILE A 49 -5.47 4.40 1.11
C ILE A 49 -5.90 5.63 1.93
N PRO A 50 -5.43 5.78 3.19
CA PRO A 50 -5.76 6.93 4.02
C PRO A 50 -5.48 8.27 3.33
N ARG A 51 -6.50 9.13 3.31
CA ARG A 51 -6.42 10.50 2.77
C ARG A 51 -6.11 11.48 3.89
N VAL A 52 -5.00 12.19 3.79
CA VAL A 52 -4.52 13.13 4.81
C VAL A 52 -4.27 14.51 4.21
N THR A 53 -4.04 15.49 5.06
CA THR A 53 -3.67 16.87 4.68
C THR A 53 -2.24 17.13 5.14
N LEU A 54 -1.25 16.89 4.28
CA LEU A 54 0.15 17.11 4.63
C LEU A 54 0.47 18.61 4.57
N LEU A 55 1.06 19.12 5.66
CA LEU A 55 1.37 20.54 5.82
C LEU A 55 2.79 20.88 5.35
N ALA A 56 3.75 19.97 5.52
CA ALA A 56 5.13 20.12 5.08
C ALA A 56 5.78 18.73 4.94
N ILE A 57 6.81 18.63 4.08
CA ILE A 57 7.49 17.35 3.81
C ILE A 57 8.17 16.78 5.07
N ASN A 58 8.76 17.63 5.91
CA ASN A 58 9.47 17.24 7.13
C ASN A 58 8.56 17.21 8.38
N ASN A 59 7.24 17.19 8.20
CA ASN A 59 6.30 17.17 9.32
C ASN A 59 5.77 15.75 9.59
N GLY A 60 6.36 15.09 10.58
CA GLY A 60 5.89 13.81 11.14
C GLY A 60 5.06 13.95 12.43
N THR A 61 4.49 15.13 12.69
CA THR A 61 3.78 15.43 13.95
C THR A 61 2.32 15.82 13.78
N ALA A 62 1.88 16.11 12.55
CA ALA A 62 0.49 16.29 12.17
C ALA A 62 0.38 16.27 10.64
N PRO A 63 -0.68 15.70 10.04
CA PRO A 63 -1.79 14.98 10.67
C PRO A 63 -1.47 13.52 11.03
N VAL A 64 -0.28 13.03 10.65
CA VAL A 64 0.20 11.68 10.97
C VAL A 64 1.32 11.81 12.00
N ASN A 65 1.09 11.29 13.21
CA ASN A 65 2.03 11.40 14.31
C ASN A 65 2.99 10.22 14.30
N ASN A 66 4.30 10.50 14.30
CA ASN A 66 5.36 9.50 14.27
C ASN A 66 5.13 8.41 13.18
N PRO A 67 5.00 8.82 11.90
CA PRO A 67 4.77 7.89 10.80
C PRO A 67 5.85 6.81 10.75
N ALA A 68 5.45 5.57 10.50
CA ALA A 68 6.38 4.47 10.27
C ALA A 68 7.07 4.63 8.90
N THR A 69 8.35 4.25 8.79
CA THR A 69 9.03 4.18 7.50
C THR A 69 8.27 3.28 6.53
N GLY A 70 8.04 3.76 5.30
CA GLY A 70 7.23 3.10 4.28
C GLY A 70 5.72 3.31 4.41
N LEU A 71 5.25 4.11 5.38
CA LEU A 71 3.82 4.44 5.49
C LEU A 71 3.36 5.23 4.27
N LEU A 72 2.42 4.65 3.52
CA LEU A 72 1.84 5.25 2.31
C LEU A 72 0.52 5.98 2.64
N VAL A 73 0.38 7.21 2.16
CA VAL A 73 -0.84 8.02 2.28
C VAL A 73 -1.12 8.76 0.98
N TYR A 74 -2.37 9.18 0.80
CA TYR A 74 -2.75 10.12 -0.26
C TYR A 74 -2.91 11.51 0.34
N ASN A 75 -2.08 12.46 -0.08
CA ASN A 75 -2.25 13.86 0.27
C ASN A 75 -3.41 14.46 -0.53
N SER A 76 -4.46 14.87 0.18
CA SER A 76 -5.73 15.32 -0.42
C SER A 76 -5.92 16.84 -0.37
N ALA A 77 -5.19 17.55 0.48
CA ALA A 77 -5.24 18.99 0.68
C ALA A 77 -4.00 19.48 1.45
N GLY A 78 -3.83 20.80 1.59
CA GLY A 78 -2.75 21.41 2.37
C GLY A 78 -1.80 22.23 1.51
N SER A 79 -0.56 22.38 1.99
CA SER A 79 0.48 23.18 1.32
C SER A 79 1.33 22.36 0.35
N LEU A 80 1.31 21.03 0.46
CA LEU A 80 1.98 20.13 -0.48
C LEU A 80 1.07 19.79 -1.67
N GLU A 81 1.69 19.41 -2.78
CA GLU A 81 0.98 18.92 -3.97
C GLU A 81 0.12 17.70 -3.63
N LYS A 82 -1.06 17.59 -4.22
CA LYS A 82 -1.93 16.42 -4.03
C LYS A 82 -1.33 15.22 -4.75
N GLY A 83 -1.26 14.08 -4.08
CA GLY A 83 -0.66 12.88 -4.66
C GLY A 83 -0.36 11.81 -3.63
N PHE A 84 0.29 10.74 -4.07
CA PHE A 84 0.76 9.67 -3.21
C PHE A 84 2.07 10.07 -2.56
N TYR A 85 2.17 9.86 -1.25
CA TYR A 85 3.39 10.10 -0.47
C TYR A 85 3.68 8.91 0.41
N TYR A 86 4.96 8.57 0.54
CA TYR A 86 5.43 7.67 1.58
C TYR A 86 6.36 8.40 2.55
N TRP A 87 6.41 7.92 3.80
CA TRP A 87 7.38 8.39 4.77
C TRP A 87 8.71 7.64 4.63
N ASP A 88 9.82 8.32 4.37
CA ASP A 88 11.15 7.68 4.22
C ASP A 88 11.88 7.41 5.55
N GLY A 89 11.24 7.79 6.68
CA GLY A 89 11.83 7.77 8.01
C GLY A 89 12.14 9.18 8.54
N THR A 90 12.22 10.18 7.66
CA THR A 90 12.59 11.57 7.97
C THR A 90 11.68 12.61 7.32
N GLN A 91 11.13 12.32 6.15
CA GLN A 91 10.27 13.22 5.38
C GLN A 91 9.28 12.44 4.50
N TRP A 92 8.22 13.13 4.10
CA TRP A 92 7.27 12.70 3.08
C TRP A 92 7.88 12.88 1.69
N VAL A 93 8.01 11.78 0.97
CA VAL A 93 8.47 11.75 -0.43
C VAL A 93 7.26 11.51 -1.32
N MET A 94 7.07 12.38 -2.31
CA MET A 94 6.02 12.23 -3.31
C MET A 94 6.41 11.15 -4.31
N GLU A 95 5.50 10.23 -4.62
CA GLU A 95 5.65 9.32 -5.75
C GLU A 95 5.27 10.06 -7.03
N GLN A 96 6.27 10.39 -7.85
CA GLN A 96 6.07 11.00 -9.17
C GLN A 96 6.34 9.97 -10.28
N GLU A 97 5.43 9.87 -11.24
CA GLU A 97 5.68 9.11 -12.47
C GLU A 97 6.61 9.90 -13.40
N VAL A 98 7.73 9.29 -13.81
CA VAL A 98 8.71 9.84 -14.78
C VAL A 98 8.17 9.72 -16.21
N LEU A 99 6.97 10.25 -16.47
CA LEU A 99 6.35 10.19 -17.79
C LEU A 99 6.41 11.51 -18.55
N VAL A 100 6.56 12.64 -17.84
CA VAL A 100 6.64 13.97 -18.49
C VAL A 100 8.00 14.21 -19.15
N SER A 101 9.08 13.66 -18.57
CA SER A 101 10.45 13.86 -19.05
C SER A 101 10.71 13.19 -20.39
N VAL A 102 10.12 12.00 -20.63
CA VAL A 102 10.31 11.23 -21.87
C VAL A 102 9.48 11.82 -23.01
N GLN A 103 8.26 12.28 -22.72
CA GLN A 103 7.40 12.93 -23.72
C GLN A 103 8.03 14.24 -24.25
N LEU A 104 8.58 15.07 -23.36
CA LEU A 104 9.26 16.32 -23.76
C LEU A 104 10.54 16.07 -24.58
N LEU A 105 11.27 14.98 -24.29
CA LEU A 105 12.45 14.58 -25.08
C LEU A 105 12.06 14.06 -26.46
N MET A 106 10.94 13.35 -26.60
CA MET A 106 10.44 12.90 -27.91
C MET A 106 9.96 14.09 -28.77
N GLU A 107 9.30 15.08 -28.16
CA GLU A 107 8.89 16.30 -28.88
C GLU A 107 10.08 17.12 -29.37
N HIS A 108 11.16 17.24 -28.59
CA HIS A 108 12.37 17.94 -29.03
C HIS A 108 13.10 17.21 -30.17
N ILE A 109 13.12 15.88 -30.18
CA ILE A 109 13.72 15.09 -31.27
C ILE A 109 12.96 15.28 -32.59
N ILE A 110 11.63 15.33 -32.56
CA ILE A 110 10.80 15.51 -33.77
C ILE A 110 11.03 16.89 -34.41
N VAL A 111 11.28 17.93 -33.61
CA VAL A 111 11.53 19.28 -34.14
C VAL A 111 12.90 19.40 -34.83
N VAL A 112 13.91 18.66 -34.38
CA VAL A 112 15.25 18.69 -34.98
C VAL A 112 15.28 17.95 -36.33
N GLU A 113 14.47 16.90 -36.50
CA GLU A 113 14.44 16.09 -37.72
C GLU A 113 13.61 16.73 -38.88
N GLN A 114 12.79 17.74 -38.59
CA GLN A 114 12.03 18.46 -39.62
C GLN A 114 12.69 19.77 -40.10
N ALA A 115 13.90 20.09 -39.66
CA ALA A 115 14.64 21.23 -40.18
C ALA A 115 15.15 20.93 -41.61
N PRO A 116 14.82 21.74 -42.62
CA PRO A 116 15.33 21.55 -43.97
C PRO A 116 16.86 21.72 -43.98
N GLU A 117 17.57 20.75 -44.57
CA GLU A 117 19.00 20.88 -44.84
C GLU A 117 19.20 22.04 -45.84
N GLU A 118 19.78 23.16 -45.36
CA GLU A 118 20.36 24.20 -46.23
C GLU A 118 21.70 23.74 -46.82
#